data_AF-A0A7C4UZH7-F1
#
_entry.id   AF-A0A7C4UZH7-F1
#
_cell.length_a   1.000
_cell.length_b   1.000
_cell.length_c   1.000
_cell.angle_alpha   90.00
_cell.angle_beta   90.00
_cell.angle_gamma   90.00
#
_symmetry.space_group_name_H-M   'P 1'
#
loop_
_entity.id
_entity.type
_entity.pdbx_description
1 polymer ?
#
loop_
_entity_poly.entity_id
_entity_poly.type
_entity_poly.pdbx_seq_one_letter_code
_entity_poly.pdbx_strand_id
1 'polypeptide(L)'
;MAVIVYKPERRLMVDGTERIISKHAQWFVRDISKDFHVDGIVIKHLQLKPGLLTIGSKEFVIVPATFLDEYKGIRREAQIITRKDLGFLIGFCGLTKQSTVLESGAGSGAATILLAKLCKRVYSY
;
A
#
# COMPACT_ATOMS: atom_id res chain seq x y z
N MET A 1 -12.51 5.96 -1.90
CA MET A 1 -11.60 5.66 -0.78
C MET A 1 -11.08 4.25 -0.98
N ALA A 2 -9.76 4.03 -0.94
CA ALA A 2 -9.19 2.70 -1.08
C ALA A 2 -9.01 2.02 0.28
N VAL A 3 -8.98 0.69 0.29
CA VAL A 3 -8.78 -0.12 1.50
C VAL A 3 -7.75 -1.21 1.26
N ILE A 4 -7.12 -1.67 2.34
CA ILE A 4 -6.31 -2.88 2.34
C ILE A 4 -7.14 -3.99 2.96
N VAL A 5 -7.27 -5.10 2.24
CA VAL A 5 -7.80 -6.35 2.76
C VAL A 5 -6.59 -7.18 3.19
N TYR A 6 -6.52 -7.50 4.47
CA TYR A 6 -5.44 -8.27 5.07
C TYR A 6 -5.97 -9.63 5.53
N LYS A 7 -5.28 -10.71 5.17
CA LYS A 7 -5.53 -12.05 5.67
C LYS A 7 -4.43 -12.41 6.67
N PRO A 8 -4.76 -12.62 7.95
CA PRO A 8 -3.77 -12.96 8.96
C PRO A 8 -3.16 -14.34 8.70
N GLU A 9 -1.90 -14.49 9.12
CA GLU A 9 -1.25 -15.78 9.17
C GLU A 9 -1.87 -16.62 10.28
N ARG A 10 -2.20 -17.89 9.97
CA ARG A 10 -2.69 -18.83 10.98
C ARG A 10 -1.67 -19.95 11.15
N ARG A 11 -1.20 -20.12 12.37
CA ARG A 11 -0.29 -21.18 12.78
C ARG A 11 -0.99 -22.15 13.71
N LEU A 12 -0.61 -23.41 13.64
CA LEU A 12 -1.14 -24.46 14.49
C LEU A 12 -0.02 -25.44 14.83
N MET A 13 -0.04 -25.93 16.06
CA MET A 13 0.88 -26.95 16.53
C MET A 13 0.38 -28.33 16.10
N VAL A 14 1.13 -29.00 15.24
CA VAL A 14 0.87 -30.39 14.84
C VAL A 14 2.10 -31.20 15.24
N ASP A 15 1.91 -32.20 16.10
CA ASP A 15 2.96 -33.12 16.56
C ASP A 15 4.20 -32.40 17.16
N GLY A 16 3.97 -31.38 17.98
CA GLY A 16 5.04 -30.60 18.61
C GLY A 16 5.78 -29.64 17.67
N THR A 17 5.39 -29.56 16.40
CA THR A 17 5.97 -28.62 15.41
C THR A 17 4.95 -27.56 15.01
N GLU A 18 5.37 -26.29 15.02
CA GLU A 18 4.53 -25.19 14.54
C GLU A 18 4.46 -25.24 13.01
N ARG A 19 3.25 -25.34 12.45
CA ARG A 19 3.01 -25.30 11.00
C ARG A 19 2.12 -24.13 10.62
N ILE A 20 2.49 -23.45 9.55
CA ILE A 20 1.68 -22.39 8.93
C ILE A 20 0.55 -23.06 8.14
N ILE A 21 -0.68 -22.95 8.64
CA ILE A 21 -1.89 -23.46 7.97
C ILE A 21 -2.34 -22.49 6.86
N SER A 22 -2.21 -21.20 7.13
CA SER A 22 -2.67 -20.14 6.23
C SER A 22 -1.58 -19.08 6.15
N LYS A 23 -1.04 -18.86 4.95
CA LYS A 23 -0.07 -17.78 4.72
C LYS A 23 -0.73 -16.42 4.85
N HIS A 24 0.01 -15.45 5.38
CA HIS A 24 -0.39 -14.06 5.32
C HIS A 24 -0.56 -13.62 3.85
N ALA A 25 -1.53 -12.76 3.61
CA ALA A 25 -1.70 -12.11 2.31
C ALA A 25 -2.35 -10.74 2.48
N GLN A 26 -2.04 -9.84 1.56
CA GLN A 26 -2.58 -8.47 1.55
C GLN A 26 -3.00 -8.10 0.12
N TRP A 27 -4.11 -7.39 0.01
CA TRP A 27 -4.63 -6.91 -1.27
C TRP A 27 -5.02 -5.45 -1.16
N PHE A 28 -4.62 -4.67 -2.17
CA PHE A 28 -4.98 -3.28 -2.29
C PHE A 28 -6.22 -3.11 -3.16
N VAL A 29 -7.32 -2.69 -2.53
CA VAL A 29 -8.61 -2.49 -3.19
C VAL A 29 -8.79 -1.00 -3.48
N ARG A 30 -8.59 -0.63 -4.74
CA ARG A 30 -8.72 0.77 -5.21
C ARG A 30 -10.16 1.25 -5.27
N ASP A 31 -11.05 0.38 -5.73
CA ASP A 31 -12.44 0.69 -6.00
C ASP A 31 -13.36 -0.10 -5.08
N ILE A 32 -13.82 0.54 -4.00
CA ILE A 32 -14.73 -0.05 -3.02
C ILE A 32 -16.19 -0.11 -3.49
N SER A 33 -16.51 0.43 -4.66
CA SER A 33 -17.87 0.40 -5.20
C SER A 33 -18.22 -0.94 -5.86
N LYS A 34 -17.22 -1.79 -6.08
CA LYS A 34 -17.37 -3.08 -6.75
C LYS A 34 -17.09 -4.23 -5.80
N ASP A 35 -17.70 -5.36 -6.11
CA ASP A 35 -17.37 -6.62 -5.44
C ASP A 35 -15.91 -6.99 -5.71
N PHE A 36 -15.23 -7.49 -4.70
CA PHE A 36 -13.80 -7.78 -4.74
C PHE A 36 -13.54 -9.27 -4.55
N HIS A 37 -12.86 -9.89 -5.52
CA HIS A 37 -12.52 -11.31 -5.50
C HIS A 37 -11.17 -11.52 -4.81
N VAL A 38 -11.15 -12.33 -3.75
CA VAL A 38 -9.95 -12.62 -2.97
C VAL A 38 -9.95 -14.05 -2.49
N ASP A 39 -8.85 -14.77 -2.73
CA ASP A 39 -8.62 -16.11 -2.21
C ASP A 39 -9.82 -17.07 -2.47
N GLY A 40 -10.43 -17.00 -3.65
CA GLY A 40 -11.59 -17.81 -4.04
C GLY A 40 -12.93 -17.40 -3.40
N ILE A 41 -12.99 -16.29 -2.67
CA ILE A 41 -14.20 -15.70 -2.07
C ILE A 41 -14.49 -14.35 -2.72
N VAL A 42 -15.77 -13.97 -2.75
CA VAL A 42 -16.21 -12.62 -3.16
C VAL A 42 -16.57 -11.82 -1.91
N ILE A 43 -15.84 -10.74 -1.66
CA ILE A 43 -16.23 -9.72 -0.68
C ILE A 43 -17.15 -8.73 -1.38
N LYS A 44 -18.39 -8.59 -0.87
CA LYS A 44 -19.34 -7.63 -1.43
C LYS A 44 -18.89 -6.20 -1.13
N HIS A 45 -19.16 -5.28 -2.05
CA HIS A 45 -18.79 -3.86 -1.88
C HIS A 45 -19.28 -3.25 -0.55
N LEU A 46 -20.48 -3.63 -0.08
CA LEU A 46 -21.04 -3.19 1.21
C LEU A 46 -20.22 -3.64 2.43
N GLN A 47 -19.46 -4.72 2.31
CA GLN A 47 -18.61 -5.30 3.34
C GLN A 47 -17.18 -4.75 3.31
N LEU A 48 -16.80 -3.97 2.28
CA LEU A 48 -15.50 -3.31 2.16
C LEU A 48 -15.38 -2.08 3.08
N LYS A 49 -15.61 -2.29 4.36
CA LYS A 49 -15.55 -1.25 5.41
C LYS A 49 -14.49 -1.65 6.45
N PRO A 50 -13.80 -0.68 7.07
CA PRO A 50 -12.79 -0.98 8.08
C PRO A 50 -13.35 -1.84 9.21
N GLY A 51 -12.60 -2.89 9.60
CA GLY A 51 -13.01 -3.82 10.65
C GLY A 51 -12.63 -5.27 10.37
N LEU A 52 -13.08 -6.17 11.24
CA LEU A 52 -12.97 -7.61 11.06
C LEU A 52 -14.10 -8.11 10.16
N LEU A 53 -13.75 -8.93 9.17
CA LEU A 53 -14.69 -9.53 8.25
C LEU A 53 -14.44 -11.04 8.17
N THR A 54 -15.45 -11.83 8.52
CA THR A 54 -15.42 -13.28 8.40
C THR A 54 -16.40 -13.71 7.32
N ILE A 55 -15.92 -14.48 6.34
CA ILE A 55 -16.75 -15.08 5.29
C ILE A 55 -16.44 -16.57 5.22
N GLY A 56 -17.43 -17.39 5.59
CA GLY A 56 -17.23 -18.84 5.74
C GLY A 56 -16.23 -19.14 6.85
N SER A 57 -15.15 -19.85 6.51
CA SER A 57 -14.04 -20.19 7.43
C SER A 57 -12.84 -19.22 7.35
N LYS A 58 -12.94 -18.16 6.53
CA LYS A 58 -11.83 -17.22 6.31
C LYS A 58 -12.09 -15.90 7.02
N GLU A 59 -11.04 -15.40 7.66
CA GLU A 59 -11.04 -14.14 8.38
C GLU A 59 -10.16 -13.13 7.64
N PHE A 60 -10.65 -11.90 7.55
CA PHE A 60 -9.98 -10.77 6.95
C PHE A 60 -10.04 -9.57 7.90
N VAL A 61 -9.02 -8.72 7.82
CA VAL A 61 -8.98 -7.41 8.46
C VAL A 61 -8.97 -6.37 7.36
N ILE A 62 -9.95 -5.48 7.36
CA ILE A 62 -10.03 -4.39 6.40
C ILE A 62 -9.55 -3.13 7.11
N VAL A 63 -8.57 -2.46 6.53
CA VAL A 63 -8.03 -1.19 7.04
C VAL A 63 -8.06 -0.12 5.94
N PRO A 64 -8.24 1.16 6.30
CA PRO A 64 -8.11 2.25 5.32
C PRO A 64 -6.73 2.21 4.67
N ALA A 65 -6.67 2.39 3.35
CA ALA A 65 -5.39 2.49 2.68
C ALA A 65 -4.67 3.79 3.05
N THR A 66 -3.35 3.72 3.13
CA THR A 66 -2.49 4.88 3.35
C THR A 66 -1.80 5.29 2.06
N PHE A 67 -1.19 6.48 2.07
CA PHE A 67 -0.33 6.94 0.98
C PHE A 67 0.75 5.92 0.60
N LEU A 68 1.32 5.20 1.58
CA LEU A 68 2.36 4.21 1.31
C LEU A 68 1.83 2.98 0.57
N ASP A 69 0.55 2.66 0.72
CA ASP A 69 -0.08 1.55 0.03
C ASP A 69 -0.33 1.90 -1.44
N GLU A 70 -0.78 3.12 -1.71
CA GLU A 70 -0.86 3.68 -3.06
C GLU A 70 0.51 3.73 -3.72
N TYR A 71 1.53 4.21 -2.99
CA TYR A 71 2.91 4.28 -3.45
C TYR A 71 3.49 2.91 -3.85
N LYS A 72 3.24 1.87 -3.06
CA LYS A 72 3.67 0.50 -3.40
C LYS A 72 3.02 0.00 -4.69
N GLY A 73 1.82 0.48 -5.01
CA GLY A 73 1.06 0.16 -6.21
C GLY A 73 1.45 0.96 -7.45
N ILE A 74 2.48 1.81 -7.38
CA ILE A 74 3.00 2.54 -8.54
C ILE A 74 3.53 1.53 -9.56
N ARG A 75 3.02 1.63 -10.78
CA ARG A 75 3.52 0.86 -11.92
C ARG A 75 4.88 1.44 -12.33
N ARG A 76 5.89 0.59 -12.44
CA ARG A 76 7.26 0.99 -12.77
C ARG A 76 7.48 0.87 -14.29
N GLU A 77 7.51 2.01 -14.96
CA GLU A 77 7.86 2.12 -16.38
C GLU A 77 9.36 2.42 -16.56
N ALA A 78 9.95 3.13 -15.59
CA ALA A 78 11.38 3.41 -15.47
C ALA A 78 11.90 3.04 -14.07
N GLN A 79 13.23 2.99 -13.93
CA GLN A 79 13.84 2.75 -12.63
C GLN A 79 13.48 3.86 -11.64
N ILE A 80 13.16 3.47 -10.41
CA ILE A 80 12.76 4.41 -9.35
C ILE A 80 13.88 4.64 -8.35
N ILE A 81 13.91 5.84 -7.77
CA ILE A 81 14.68 6.10 -6.54
C ILE A 81 13.96 5.40 -5.40
N THR A 82 14.69 4.64 -4.59
CA THR A 82 14.08 3.92 -3.46
C THR A 82 13.65 4.90 -2.36
N ARG A 83 12.69 4.49 -1.53
CA ARG A 83 12.22 5.33 -0.40
C ARG A 83 13.34 5.66 0.60
N LYS A 84 14.31 4.75 0.75
CA LYS A 84 15.46 4.96 1.65
C LYS A 84 16.34 6.09 1.13
N ASP A 85 16.65 6.05 -0.16
CA ASP A 85 17.52 7.05 -0.80
C ASP A 85 16.81 8.40 -0.93
N LEU A 86 15.50 8.41 -1.22
CA LEU A 86 14.68 9.62 -1.19
C LEU A 86 14.65 10.25 0.21
N GLY A 87 14.55 9.45 1.27
CA GLY A 87 14.61 9.94 2.65
C GLY A 87 15.94 10.62 2.96
N PHE A 88 17.06 10.04 2.51
CA PHE A 88 18.38 10.65 2.62
C PHE A 88 18.45 11.97 1.84
N LEU A 89 17.99 12.00 0.59
CA LEU A 89 17.97 13.20 -0.25
C LEU A 89 17.15 14.33 0.40
N ILE A 90 15.96 14.01 0.90
CA ILE A 90 15.08 14.96 1.61
C ILE A 90 15.80 15.59 2.80
N GLY A 91 16.46 14.77 3.62
CA GLY A 91 17.21 15.25 4.79
C GLY A 91 18.44 16.07 4.41
N PHE A 92 19.21 15.59 3.43
CA PHE A 92 20.43 16.26 2.94
C PHE A 92 20.12 17.64 2.34
N CYS A 93 19.05 17.74 1.55
CA CYS A 93 18.62 19.00 0.94
C CYS A 93 17.80 19.90 1.89
N GLY A 94 17.48 19.44 3.11
CA GLY A 94 16.66 20.18 4.07
C GLY A 94 15.25 20.47 3.55
N LEU A 95 14.65 19.53 2.81
CA LEU A 95 13.32 19.75 2.22
C LEU A 95 12.22 19.74 3.29
N THR A 96 11.29 20.68 3.18
CA THR A 96 10.18 20.87 4.11
C THR A 96 8.87 21.15 3.37
N LYS A 97 7.76 21.26 4.11
CA LYS A 97 6.45 21.67 3.57
C LYS A 97 6.42 23.07 2.95
N GLN A 98 7.47 23.87 3.13
CA GLN A 98 7.62 25.20 2.54
C GLN A 98 8.44 25.17 1.24
N SER A 99 9.15 24.07 0.97
CA SER A 99 10.06 23.97 -0.17
C SER A 99 9.31 23.94 -1.50
N THR A 100 9.91 24.60 -2.50
CA THR A 100 9.56 24.49 -3.92
C THR A 100 10.68 23.73 -4.61
N VAL A 101 10.35 22.62 -5.27
CA VAL A 101 11.33 21.69 -5.81
C VAL A 101 11.20 21.62 -7.34
N LEU A 102 12.35 21.57 -8.01
CA LEU A 102 12.45 21.20 -9.42
C LEU A 102 12.99 19.78 -9.50
N GLU A 103 12.24 18.90 -10.17
CA GLU A 103 12.62 17.53 -10.50
C GLU A 103 12.74 17.44 -12.03
N SER A 104 13.80 16.82 -12.52
CA SER A 104 14.00 16.54 -13.94
C SER A 104 14.19 15.06 -14.13
N GLY A 105 13.38 14.47 -15.02
CA GLY A 105 13.25 13.04 -15.18
C GLY A 105 12.15 12.46 -14.28
N ALA A 106 10.88 12.73 -14.61
CA ALA A 106 9.73 12.19 -13.87
C ALA A 106 9.78 10.66 -13.70
N GLY A 107 10.32 9.93 -14.69
CA GLY A 107 10.44 8.48 -14.66
C GLY A 107 9.09 7.80 -14.41
N SER A 108 9.04 6.89 -13.42
CA SER A 108 7.78 6.27 -12.98
C SER A 108 6.94 7.14 -12.02
N GLY A 109 7.33 8.39 -11.79
CA GLY A 109 6.68 9.34 -10.87
C GLY A 109 6.88 9.04 -9.38
N ALA A 110 7.61 7.99 -9.01
CA ALA A 110 7.74 7.58 -7.61
C ALA A 110 8.38 8.67 -6.74
N ALA A 111 9.44 9.34 -7.21
CA ALA A 111 10.03 10.46 -6.49
C ALA A 111 9.08 11.67 -6.48
N THR A 112 8.54 12.05 -7.63
CA THR A 112 7.56 13.13 -7.81
C THR A 112 6.42 13.08 -6.80
N ILE A 113 5.73 11.94 -6.67
CA ILE A 113 4.53 11.84 -5.84
C ILE A 113 4.90 11.94 -4.34
N LEU A 114 6.05 11.39 -3.94
CA LEU A 114 6.54 11.51 -2.56
C LEU A 114 6.96 12.94 -2.23
N LEU A 115 7.68 13.60 -3.14
CA LEU A 115 8.04 15.01 -3.01
C LEU A 115 6.81 15.90 -2.98
N ALA A 116 5.81 15.65 -3.83
CA ALA A 116 4.55 16.40 -3.86
C ALA A 116 3.70 16.19 -2.59
N LYS A 117 3.84 15.03 -1.93
CA LYS A 117 3.20 14.78 -0.63
C LYS A 117 3.85 15.58 0.51
N LEU A 118 5.15 15.88 0.40
CA LEU A 118 5.94 16.55 1.44
C LEU A 118 6.03 18.07 1.22
N CYS A 119 6.37 18.50 0.01
CA CYS A 119 6.77 19.86 -0.34
C CYS A 119 5.57 20.73 -0.74
N LYS A 120 5.75 22.05 -0.73
CA LYS A 120 4.70 23.00 -1.13
C LYS A 120 4.33 22.85 -2.61
N ARG A 121 5.35 22.68 -3.46
CA ARG A 121 5.21 22.60 -4.91
C ARG A 121 6.39 21.85 -5.52
N VAL A 122 6.09 21.02 -6.50
CA VAL A 122 7.07 20.28 -7.31
C VAL A 122 6.80 20.61 -8.78
N TYR A 123 7.84 21.06 -9.48
CA TYR A 123 7.86 21.17 -10.94
C TYR A 123 8.61 19.96 -11.46
N SER A 124 7.95 19.08 -12.21
CA SER A 124 8.55 17.89 -12.79
C SER A 124 8.58 18.00 -14.30
N TYR A 125 9.73 17.69 -14.90
CA TYR A 125 9.95 17.64 -16.34
C TYR A 125 10.36 16.23 -16.79
#